data_AF-A0A7S3J5V8-F1
#
_entry.id   AF-A0A7S3J5V8-F1
#
_cell.length_a   1.000
_cell.length_b   1.000
_cell.length_c   1.000
_cell.angle_alpha   90.00
_cell.angle_beta   90.00
_cell.angle_gamma   90.00
#
_symmetry.space_group_name_H-M   'P 1'
#
loop_
_entity.id
_entity.type
_entity.pdbx_description
1 polymer ?
#
loop_
_entity_poly.entity_id
_entity_poly.type
_entity_poly.pdbx_seq_one_letter_code
_entity_poly.pdbx_strand_id
1 'polypeptide(L)'
;YEFYFYFPKTGHYTQFPTNISCGEEVVAKSRKYEFDVVAKKDSSKFERFSDLALSGDKEAILKFLSNENLFALQLKFHMKYLRPFLSDKKFYEKAIKICRERRIFGYDLWKFGFKHCDLQAVKELIMTDDSIYRKVGSFFESSL
;
A
#
# COMPACT_ATOMS: atom_id res chain seq x y z
N TYR A 1 4.30 -22.81 -22.06
CA TYR A 1 4.01 -21.72 -23.00
C TYR A 1 3.44 -20.57 -22.22
N GLU A 2 4.16 -19.44 -22.14
CA GLU A 2 3.64 -18.19 -21.57
C GLU A 2 3.26 -17.27 -22.72
N PHE A 3 2.04 -16.75 -22.67
CA PHE A 3 1.51 -15.81 -23.64
C PHE A 3 1.54 -14.41 -23.03
N TYR A 4 2.29 -13.50 -23.63
CA TYR A 4 2.39 -12.10 -23.19
C TYR A 4 1.57 -11.20 -24.11
N PHE A 5 0.72 -10.35 -23.52
CA PHE A 5 -0.03 -9.33 -24.24
C PHE A 5 0.59 -7.96 -23.97
N TYR A 6 0.73 -7.13 -25.01
CA TYR A 6 1.23 -5.75 -24.88
C TYR A 6 0.46 -4.81 -25.82
N PHE A 7 0.45 -3.52 -25.48
CA PHE A 7 -0.09 -2.47 -26.34
C PHE A 7 1.06 -1.84 -27.14
N PRO A 8 0.91 -1.65 -28.47
CA PRO A 8 2.00 -1.15 -29.30
C PRO A 8 2.23 0.36 -29.17
N LYS A 9 1.20 1.14 -28.85
CA LYS A 9 1.24 2.61 -28.73
C LYS A 9 0.24 3.09 -27.68
N THR A 10 0.31 4.38 -27.34
CA THR A 10 -0.69 5.05 -26.51
C THR A 10 -1.98 5.31 -27.27
N GLY A 11 -3.11 5.26 -26.58
CA GLY A 11 -4.43 5.53 -27.14
C GLY A 11 -5.53 4.75 -26.45
N HIS A 12 -6.75 4.85 -26.98
CA HIS A 12 -7.90 4.12 -26.49
C HIS A 12 -8.07 2.81 -27.27
N TYR A 13 -8.09 1.69 -26.56
CA TYR A 13 -8.23 0.36 -27.14
C TYR A 13 -9.51 -0.29 -26.62
N THR A 14 -10.47 -0.53 -27.50
CA THR A 14 -11.65 -1.31 -27.15
C THR A 14 -11.35 -2.80 -27.32
N GLN A 15 -11.46 -3.57 -26.24
CA GLN A 15 -11.32 -5.02 -26.34
C GLN A 15 -12.61 -5.61 -26.90
N PHE A 16 -12.46 -6.58 -27.81
CA PHE A 16 -13.60 -7.40 -28.22
C PHE A 16 -14.07 -8.22 -27.01
N PRO A 17 -15.31 -8.03 -26.53
CA PRO A 17 -15.77 -8.66 -25.31
C PRO A 17 -15.87 -10.17 -25.50
N THR A 18 -15.49 -10.92 -24.47
CA THR A 18 -15.61 -12.37 -24.46
C THR A 18 -17.06 -12.77 -24.71
N ASN A 19 -17.25 -13.68 -25.66
CA ASN A 19 -18.52 -14.27 -26.02
C ASN A 19 -18.48 -15.78 -25.75
N ILE A 20 -19.63 -16.32 -25.34
CA ILE A 20 -19.86 -17.76 -25.26
C ILE A 20 -20.90 -18.09 -26.32
N SER A 21 -20.58 -19.01 -27.21
CA SER A 21 -21.49 -19.54 -28.22
C SER A 21 -21.84 -20.99 -27.91
N CYS A 22 -23.08 -21.39 -28.19
CA CYS A 22 -23.54 -22.76 -28.12
C CYS A 22 -24.20 -23.08 -29.47
N GLY A 23 -23.62 -24.00 -30.24
CA GLY A 23 -23.98 -24.18 -31.65
C GLY A 23 -23.60 -22.95 -32.48
N GLU A 24 -24.55 -22.45 -33.30
CA GLU A 24 -24.37 -21.27 -34.15
C GLU A 24 -24.83 -19.96 -33.47
N GLU A 25 -25.29 -20.03 -32.21
CA GLU A 25 -25.85 -18.88 -31.50
C GLU A 25 -24.93 -18.41 -30.36
N VAL A 26 -24.82 -17.08 -30.20
CA VAL A 26 -24.10 -16.45 -29.08
C VAL A 26 -25.04 -16.37 -27.87
N VAL A 27 -24.79 -17.20 -26.86
CA VAL A 27 -25.62 -17.33 -25.66
C VAL A 27 -25.27 -16.34 -24.56
N ALA A 28 -24.04 -15.81 -24.53
CA ALA A 28 -23.64 -14.78 -23.58
C ALA A 28 -22.53 -13.88 -24.11
N LYS A 29 -22.56 -12.60 -23.73
CA LYS A 29 -21.55 -11.61 -24.10
C LYS A 29 -21.17 -10.77 -22.88
N SER A 30 -19.87 -10.64 -22.63
CA SER A 30 -19.36 -9.74 -21.59
C SER A 30 -19.56 -8.26 -21.97
N ARG A 31 -19.48 -7.37 -20.98
CA ARG A 31 -19.48 -5.93 -21.24
C ARG A 31 -18.22 -5.54 -22.01
N LYS A 32 -18.36 -4.57 -22.92
CA LYS A 32 -17.20 -3.96 -23.58
C LYS A 32 -16.37 -3.24 -22.52
N TYR A 33 -15.06 -3.43 -22.58
CA TYR A 33 -14.10 -2.72 -21.76
C TYR A 33 -13.18 -1.91 -22.68
N GLU A 34 -12.94 -0.66 -22.30
CA GLU A 34 -12.08 0.27 -23.03
C GLU A 34 -10.85 0.56 -22.17
N PHE A 35 -9.67 0.26 -22.74
CA PHE A 35 -8.39 0.54 -22.11
C PHE A 35 -7.90 1.93 -22.55
N ASP A 36 -7.57 2.77 -21.58
CA ASP A 36 -6.83 4.02 -21.81
C ASP A 36 -5.33 3.76 -21.60
N VAL A 37 -4.58 3.66 -22.70
CA VAL A 37 -3.15 3.33 -22.69
C VAL A 37 -2.33 4.59 -22.77
N VAL A 38 -1.61 4.91 -21.71
CA VAL A 38 -0.78 6.11 -21.58
C VAL A 38 0.71 5.77 -21.54
N ALA A 39 1.55 6.66 -22.09
CA ALA A 39 3.01 6.44 -22.14
C ALA A 39 3.66 6.51 -20.76
N LYS A 40 3.10 7.34 -19.89
CA LYS A 40 3.49 7.49 -18.49
C LYS A 40 2.23 7.64 -17.66
N LYS A 41 2.07 6.78 -16.66
CA LYS A 41 0.97 6.90 -15.69
C LYS A 41 1.18 8.20 -14.92
N ASP A 42 0.19 9.08 -14.94
CA ASP A 42 0.26 10.34 -14.22
C ASP A 42 0.23 10.05 -12.71
N SER A 43 1.29 10.46 -12.02
CA SER A 43 1.44 10.25 -10.57
C SER A 43 0.50 11.12 -9.73
N SER A 44 -0.19 12.09 -10.35
CA SER A 44 -1.15 12.97 -9.67
C SER A 44 -2.54 12.35 -9.51
N LYS A 45 -2.85 11.24 -10.20
CA LYS A 45 -4.16 10.58 -10.19
C LYS A 45 -4.10 9.15 -9.65
N PHE A 46 -3.47 8.97 -8.49
CA PHE A 46 -3.58 7.70 -7.79
C PHE A 46 -4.93 7.64 -7.07
N GLU A 47 -5.91 6.98 -7.69
CA GLU A 47 -7.23 6.74 -7.07
C GLU A 47 -7.11 5.88 -5.79
N ARG A 48 -6.05 5.06 -5.70
CA ARG A 48 -5.80 4.15 -4.59
C ARG A 48 -4.34 4.20 -4.15
N PHE A 49 -4.11 4.07 -2.84
CA PHE A 49 -2.76 4.00 -2.29
C PHE A 49 -1.93 2.82 -2.85
N SER A 50 -2.59 1.72 -3.24
CA SER A 50 -1.92 0.57 -3.87
C SER A 50 -1.20 0.94 -5.17
N ASP A 51 -1.77 1.84 -5.98
CA ASP A 51 -1.15 2.27 -7.24
C ASP A 51 0.11 3.10 -6.97
N LEU A 52 0.07 3.97 -5.95
CA LEU A 52 1.22 4.74 -5.51
C LEU A 52 2.33 3.83 -4.97
N ALA A 53 1.97 2.81 -4.16
CA ALA A 53 2.93 1.83 -3.66
C ALA A 53 3.57 0.99 -4.79
N LEU A 54 2.82 0.65 -5.84
CA LEU A 54 3.35 -0.05 -7.01
C LEU A 54 4.32 0.80 -7.83
N SER A 55 4.18 2.14 -7.81
CA SER A 55 5.11 3.02 -8.52
C SER A 55 6.53 2.98 -7.94
N GLY A 56 6.67 2.62 -6.66
CA GLY A 56 7.96 2.55 -5.97
C GLY A 56 8.56 3.91 -5.58
N ASP A 57 7.86 5.01 -5.86
CA ASP A 57 8.33 6.36 -5.54
C ASP A 57 8.20 6.65 -4.03
N LYS A 58 9.32 6.50 -3.33
CA LYS A 58 9.43 6.74 -1.89
C LYS A 58 9.07 8.17 -1.48
N GLU A 59 9.40 9.17 -2.30
CA GLU A 59 9.12 10.56 -1.95
C GLU A 59 7.64 10.88 -2.10
N ALA A 60 7.02 10.39 -3.18
CA ALA A 60 5.58 10.51 -3.37
C ALA A 60 4.79 9.78 -2.27
N ILE A 61 5.25 8.60 -1.83
CA ILE A 61 4.66 7.88 -0.69
C ILE A 61 4.75 8.70 0.60
N LEU A 62 5.90 9.30 0.92
CA LEU A 62 6.04 10.14 2.11
C LEU A 62 5.18 11.40 2.05
N LYS A 63 5.10 12.05 0.89
CA LYS A 63 4.20 13.19 0.67
C LYS A 63 2.74 12.81 0.87
N PHE A 64 2.32 11.66 0.35
CA PHE A 64 0.98 11.11 0.56
C PHE A 64 0.71 10.85 2.05
N LEU A 65 1.65 10.20 2.74
CA LEU A 65 1.55 9.96 4.19
C LEU A 65 1.51 11.24 5.03
N SER A 66 2.04 12.35 4.54
CA SER A 66 2.03 13.65 5.23
C SER A 66 0.74 14.43 4.97
N ASN A 67 0.34 14.55 3.70
CA ASN A 67 -0.64 15.55 3.27
C ASN A 67 -2.05 14.99 3.06
N GLU A 68 -2.17 13.72 2.67
CA GLU A 68 -3.47 13.13 2.32
C GLU A 68 -4.25 12.65 3.54
N ASN A 69 -5.58 12.64 3.44
CA ASN A 69 -6.43 12.10 4.50
C ASN A 69 -6.45 10.56 4.47
N LEU A 70 -5.59 9.94 5.27
CA LEU A 70 -5.43 8.47 5.33
C LEU A 70 -6.70 7.71 5.74
N PHE A 71 -7.69 8.39 6.34
CA PHE A 71 -8.98 7.80 6.71
C PHE A 71 -10.07 7.97 5.65
N ALA A 72 -9.76 8.63 4.53
CA ALA A 72 -10.71 8.75 3.43
C ALA A 72 -10.99 7.35 2.85
N LEU A 73 -12.26 6.93 2.91
CA LEU A 73 -12.76 5.63 2.42
C LEU A 73 -12.34 5.32 0.96
N GLN A 74 -12.19 6.37 0.14
CA GLN A 74 -11.80 6.26 -1.27
C GLN A 74 -10.36 5.78 -1.45
N LEU A 75 -9.43 6.20 -0.58
CA LEU A 75 -8.00 5.92 -0.72
C LEU A 75 -7.62 4.48 -0.39
N LYS A 76 -8.50 3.75 0.34
CA LYS A 76 -8.31 2.36 0.81
C LYS A 76 -6.90 2.12 1.34
N PHE A 77 -6.41 3.07 2.12
CA PHE A 77 -5.07 3.05 2.67
C PHE A 77 -4.91 1.85 3.61
N HIS A 78 -3.89 1.03 3.38
CA HIS A 78 -3.50 -0.04 4.29
C HIS A 78 -1.99 0.01 4.52
N MET A 79 -1.61 0.01 5.80
CA MET A 79 -0.21 0.03 6.23
C MET A 79 0.64 -1.12 5.64
N LYS A 80 0.02 -2.26 5.29
CA LYS A 80 0.68 -3.41 4.66
C LYS A 80 1.45 -3.07 3.39
N TYR A 81 0.98 -2.09 2.60
CA TYR A 81 1.63 -1.70 1.34
C TYR A 81 2.95 -0.97 1.55
N LEU A 82 3.22 -0.46 2.75
CA LEU A 82 4.50 0.17 3.09
C LEU A 82 5.61 -0.87 3.36
N ARG A 83 5.25 -2.11 3.72
CA ARG A 83 6.19 -3.15 4.18
C ARG A 83 7.43 -3.34 3.30
N PRO A 84 7.36 -3.34 1.96
CA PRO A 84 8.55 -3.47 1.11
C PRO A 84 9.57 -2.34 1.32
N PHE A 85 9.09 -1.12 1.59
CA PHE A 85 9.91 0.07 1.74
C PHE A 85 10.52 0.21 3.13
N LEU A 86 9.91 -0.40 4.15
CA LEU A 86 10.35 -0.31 5.55
C LEU A 86 11.70 -1.00 5.81
N SER A 87 12.23 -1.78 4.87
CA SER A 87 13.59 -2.31 5.00
C SER A 87 14.66 -1.23 4.86
N ASP A 88 14.35 -0.11 4.22
CA ASP A 88 15.24 1.05 4.12
C ASP A 88 15.11 1.90 5.39
N LYS A 89 16.23 2.07 6.10
CA LYS A 89 16.29 2.81 7.36
C LYS A 89 15.88 4.28 7.21
N LYS A 90 16.35 4.96 6.16
CA LYS A 90 16.06 6.39 5.95
C LYS A 90 14.58 6.62 5.64
N PHE A 91 13.98 5.70 4.89
CA PHE A 91 12.54 5.75 4.61
C PHE A 91 11.73 5.50 5.88
N TYR A 92 12.10 4.47 6.65
CA TYR A 92 11.45 4.12 7.91
C TYR A 92 11.45 5.30 8.90
N GLU A 93 12.60 5.93 9.15
CA GLU A 93 12.72 7.06 10.08
C GLU A 93 11.80 8.23 9.69
N LYS A 94 11.69 8.54 8.40
CA LYS A 94 10.78 9.57 7.90
C LYS A 94 9.31 9.16 8.06
N ALA A 95 8.98 7.92 7.69
CA ALA A 95 7.62 7.41 7.76
C ALA A 95 7.10 7.37 9.21
N ILE A 96 7.90 6.86 10.15
CA ILE A 96 7.48 6.78 11.56
C ILE A 96 7.35 8.16 12.18
N LYS A 97 8.22 9.12 11.83
CA LYS A 97 8.09 10.50 12.27
C LYS A 97 6.77 11.13 11.82
N ILE A 98 6.44 11.00 10.53
CA ILE A 98 5.16 11.50 9.99
C ILE A 98 3.98 10.85 10.70
N CYS A 99 4.01 9.52 10.89
CA CYS A 99 2.94 8.82 11.58
C CYS A 99 2.79 9.27 13.04
N ARG A 100 3.90 9.49 13.76
CA ARG A 100 3.88 10.04 15.14
C ARG A 100 3.31 11.47 15.17
N GLU A 101 3.77 12.36 14.30
CA GLU A 101 3.27 13.74 14.19
C GLU A 101 1.76 13.78 13.91
N ARG A 102 1.28 12.85 13.07
CA ARG A 102 -0.14 12.70 12.74
C ARG A 102 -0.93 11.87 13.75
N ARG A 103 -0.29 11.35 14.82
CA ARG A 103 -0.88 10.45 15.83
C ARG A 103 -1.56 9.20 15.24
N ILE A 104 -0.97 8.64 14.18
CA ILE A 104 -1.46 7.43 13.51
C ILE A 104 -0.58 6.26 13.91
N PHE A 105 -1.12 5.31 14.67
CA PHE A 105 -0.42 4.10 15.05
C PHE A 105 -0.60 3.01 13.99
N GLY A 106 0.50 2.39 13.54
CA GLY A 106 0.50 1.30 12.58
C GLY A 106 1.30 0.11 13.09
N TYR A 107 0.64 -0.96 13.50
CA TYR A 107 1.31 -2.12 14.10
C TYR A 107 2.46 -2.69 13.23
N ASP A 108 2.25 -2.80 11.92
CA ASP A 108 3.28 -3.27 10.99
C ASP A 108 4.47 -2.30 10.91
N LEU A 109 4.25 -0.99 10.95
CA LEU A 109 5.33 0.00 10.90
C LEU A 109 6.15 -0.02 12.19
N TRP A 110 5.49 -0.05 13.35
CA TRP A 110 6.15 -0.05 14.66
C TRP A 110 6.96 -1.33 14.91
N LYS A 111 6.52 -2.48 14.38
CA LYS A 111 7.29 -3.74 14.39
C LYS A 111 8.66 -3.61 13.72
N PHE A 112 8.81 -2.76 12.71
CA PHE A 112 10.12 -2.53 12.09
C PHE A 112 11.08 -1.73 13.00
N GLY A 113 10.60 -1.19 14.13
CA GLY A 113 11.45 -0.62 15.18
C GLY A 113 12.45 -1.64 15.73
N PHE A 114 12.06 -2.91 15.85
CA PHE A 114 12.99 -3.99 16.23
C PHE A 114 14.14 -4.16 15.22
N LYS A 115 13.84 -4.01 13.93
CA LYS A 115 14.84 -4.17 12.84
C LYS A 115 15.82 -2.99 12.80
N HIS A 116 15.34 -1.77 13.04
CA HIS A 116 16.14 -0.55 12.95
C HIS A 116 16.71 -0.08 14.29
N CYS A 117 16.46 -0.84 15.37
CA CYS A 117 16.82 -0.50 16.75
C CYS A 117 16.24 0.85 17.23
N ASP A 118 15.01 1.18 16.81
CA ASP A 118 14.27 2.33 17.33
C ASP A 118 13.56 1.96 18.65
N LEU A 119 14.23 2.28 19.76
CA LEU A 119 13.73 2.00 21.12
C LEU A 119 12.40 2.70 21.41
N GLN A 120 12.19 3.90 20.86
CA GLN A 120 10.95 4.64 21.07
C GLN A 120 9.77 3.95 20.40
N ALA A 121 9.96 3.48 19.15
CA ALA A 121 8.95 2.69 18.46
C ALA A 121 8.63 1.38 19.19
N VAL A 122 9.65 0.72 19.73
CA VAL A 122 9.45 -0.55 20.47
C VAL A 122 8.68 -0.31 21.77
N LYS A 123 8.98 0.76 22.52
CA LYS A 123 8.22 1.15 23.71
C LYS A 123 6.75 1.41 23.38
N GLU A 124 6.49 2.23 22.38
CA GLU A 124 5.14 2.57 21.92
C GLU A 124 4.36 1.30 21.52
N LEU A 125 5.03 0.36 20.84
CA LEU A 125 4.43 -0.91 20.45
C LEU A 125 4.06 -1.78 21.66
N ILE A 126 4.97 -1.92 22.63
CA ILE A 126 4.75 -2.74 23.83
C ILE A 126 3.65 -2.14 24.71
N MET A 127 3.63 -0.81 24.86
CA MET A 127 2.60 -0.11 25.63
C MET A 127 1.20 -0.22 25.00
N THR A 128 1.12 -0.34 23.68
CA THR A 128 -0.15 -0.43 22.95
C THR A 128 -0.68 -1.88 22.90
N ASP A 129 0.20 -2.88 22.92
CA ASP A 129 -0.16 -4.30 22.81
C ASP A 129 -0.35 -4.94 24.20
N ASP A 130 -1.62 -4.93 24.64
CA ASP A 130 -2.11 -5.57 25.86
C ASP A 130 -1.68 -7.04 25.99
N SER A 131 -1.49 -7.75 24.87
CA SER A 131 -1.12 -9.17 24.87
C SER A 131 0.32 -9.38 25.34
N ILE A 132 1.21 -8.43 25.09
CA ILE A 132 2.58 -8.46 25.57
C ILE A 132 2.57 -8.12 27.05
N TYR A 133 1.92 -7.02 27.44
CA TYR A 133 1.79 -6.61 28.84
C TYR A 133 1.27 -7.74 29.75
N ARG A 134 0.23 -8.46 29.31
CA ARG A 134 -0.32 -9.61 30.05
C ARG A 134 0.63 -10.81 30.18
N LYS A 135 1.56 -10.98 29.23
CA LYS A 135 2.54 -12.08 29.26
C LYS A 135 3.76 -11.78 30.11
N VAL A 136 4.22 -10.53 30.14
CA VAL A 136 5.41 -10.14 30.92
C VAL A 136 5.07 -9.73 32.36
N GLY A 137 3.80 -9.40 32.63
CA GLY A 137 3.31 -9.05 33.96
C GLY A 137 3.58 -7.59 34.35
N SER A 138 2.87 -7.11 35.37
CA SER A 138 2.85 -5.69 35.78
C SER A 138 4.18 -5.14 36.31
N PHE A 139 5.19 -6.00 36.53
CA PHE A 139 6.49 -5.65 37.10
C PHE A 139 7.63 -5.67 36.07
N PHE A 140 7.32 -5.81 34.79
CA PHE A 140 8.34 -5.75 33.75
C PHE A 140 8.82 -4.31 33.57
N GLU A 141 9.93 -3.98 34.23
CA GLU A 141 10.69 -2.77 33.98
C GLU A 141 11.84 -3.09 33.02
N SER A 142 11.79 -2.48 31.84
CA SER A 142 12.86 -2.56 30.86
C SER A 142 13.45 -1.18 30.65
N SER A 143 14.77 -1.07 30.75
CA SER A 143 15.54 0.15 30.48
C SER A 143 15.75 0.41 28.98
N LEU A 144 15.38 -0.55 28.11
CA LEU A 144 15.29 -0.38 26.66
C LEU A 144 14.21 0.63 26.32
#